data_AF-A0A4Y7TKN5-F1
#
_entry.id   AF-A0A4Y7TKN5-F1
#
_cell.length_a   1.000
_cell.length_b   1.000
_cell.length_c   1.000
_cell.angle_alpha   90.00
_cell.angle_beta   90.00
_cell.angle_gamma   90.00
#
_symmetry.space_group_name_H-M   'P 1'
#
loop_
_entity.id
_entity.type
_entity.pdbx_description
1 polymer ?
#
loop_
_entity_poly.entity_id
_entity_poly.type
_entity_poly.pdbx_seq_one_letter_code
_entity_poly.pdbx_strand_id
1 'polypeptide(L)'
;MHKVLRRVFKPLENSILLVHSPEIKEMPLEIVFEIMSYLQPADLISLSRTSRRMREVLLSKSSRLVWRTSLSNVRGLPACPIDMAEPQFVNLIFGQNCQFCGKSGVKDIYWTCRARCCSNCVKSQCVCHLTWDDSPF
;
A
#
# COMPACT_ATOMS: atom_id res chain seq x y z
N MET A 1 -35.18 -24.25 14.12
CA MET A 1 -34.76 -25.57 13.59
C MET A 1 -33.92 -25.27 12.34
N HIS A 2 -32.63 -25.55 12.17
CA HIS A 2 -31.67 -26.45 12.79
C HIS A 2 -30.26 -25.80 12.77
N LYS A 3 -29.51 -25.97 13.85
CA LYS A 3 -28.06 -25.75 13.93
C LYS A 3 -27.33 -26.93 13.29
N VAL A 4 -26.23 -26.71 12.54
CA VAL A 4 -25.01 -27.54 12.65
C VAL A 4 -23.78 -26.69 12.38
N LEU A 5 -22.85 -26.78 13.33
CA LEU A 5 -21.54 -26.14 13.43
C LEU A 5 -20.48 -26.90 12.63
N ARG A 6 -19.57 -26.16 11.99
CA ARG A 6 -18.12 -26.46 11.96
C ARG A 6 -17.44 -25.09 12.22
N ARG A 7 -16.95 -24.73 13.42
CA ARG A 7 -15.72 -25.23 14.10
C ARG A 7 -14.65 -25.53 13.04
N VAL A 8 -13.57 -24.78 12.86
CA VAL A 8 -12.67 -24.19 13.84
C VAL A 8 -11.92 -23.03 13.16
N PHE A 9 -12.21 -21.80 13.53
CA PHE A 9 -11.18 -20.77 13.63
C PHE A 9 -11.62 -19.94 14.82
N LYS A 10 -11.16 -20.32 16.00
CA LYS A 10 -11.22 -19.41 17.14
C LYS A 10 -10.47 -18.16 16.66
N PRO A 11 -11.08 -16.97 16.69
CA PRO A 11 -10.30 -15.76 16.47
C PRO A 11 -9.17 -15.84 17.49
N LEU A 12 -7.94 -15.65 17.02
CA LEU A 12 -6.82 -15.39 17.91
C LEU A 12 -7.13 -14.04 18.57
N GLU A 13 -7.95 -14.04 19.62
CA GLU A 13 -8.32 -12.88 20.42
C GLU A 13 -7.09 -12.25 21.11
N ASN A 14 -5.94 -12.91 21.01
CA ASN A 14 -4.65 -12.43 21.49
C ASN A 14 -3.74 -11.82 20.40
N SER A 15 -4.12 -11.82 19.13
CA SER A 15 -3.30 -11.22 18.05
C SER A 15 -3.53 -9.72 17.86
N ILE A 16 -4.64 -9.18 18.36
CA ILE A 16 -4.95 -7.74 18.30
C ILE A 16 -4.17 -6.96 19.38
N LEU A 17 -3.72 -7.64 20.44
CA LEU A 17 -2.95 -7.02 21.53
C LEU A 17 -1.53 -6.61 21.11
N LEU A 18 -0.98 -7.14 20.01
CA LEU A 18 0.33 -6.73 19.50
C LEU A 18 0.32 -5.35 18.82
N VAL A 19 -0.84 -4.82 18.43
CA VAL A 19 -0.93 -3.54 17.71
C VAL A 19 -1.08 -2.34 18.68
N HIS A 20 -1.36 -2.60 19.96
CA HIS A 20 -1.44 -1.60 21.04
C HIS A 20 -0.27 -1.68 22.03
N SER A 21 0.83 -2.35 21.68
CA SER A 21 2.01 -2.41 22.53
C SER A 21 2.60 -1.00 22.75
N PRO A 22 2.71 -0.50 23.99
CA PRO A 22 3.39 0.77 24.28
C PRO A 22 4.85 0.76 23.81
N GLU A 23 5.45 -0.42 23.65
CA GLU A 23 6.85 -0.59 23.24
C GLU A 23 7.19 0.10 21.90
N ILE A 24 6.38 -0.03 20.84
CA ILE A 24 6.65 0.63 19.54
C ILE A 24 6.48 2.15 19.64
N LYS A 25 5.65 2.64 20.56
CA LYS A 25 5.43 4.07 20.76
C LYS A 25 6.63 4.73 21.43
N GLU A 26 7.32 3.99 22.30
CA GLU A 26 8.48 4.45 23.06
C GLU A 26 9.83 4.11 22.38
N MET A 27 9.83 3.23 21.39
CA MET A 27 11.03 2.84 20.65
C MET A 27 11.58 3.98 19.77
N PRO A 28 12.92 4.16 19.70
CA PRO A 28 13.54 5.08 18.75
C PRO A 28 13.14 4.77 17.30
N LEU A 29 12.89 5.81 16.50
CA LEU A 29 12.45 5.67 15.12
C LEU A 29 13.46 4.92 14.24
N GLU A 30 14.74 4.97 14.57
CA GLU A 30 15.79 4.25 13.83
C GLU A 30 15.59 2.72 13.89
N ILE A 31 15.29 2.17 15.07
CA ILE A 31 15.03 0.74 15.23
C ILE A 31 13.71 0.36 14.54
N VAL A 32 12.71 1.24 14.61
CA VAL A 32 11.45 1.06 13.89
C VAL A 32 11.70 0.98 12.37
N PHE A 33 12.52 1.87 11.83
CA PHE A 33 12.89 1.89 10.42
C PHE A 33 13.70 0.66 9.99
N GLU A 34 14.63 0.22 10.83
CA GLU A 34 15.39 -1.01 10.60
C GLU A 34 14.46 -2.21 10.45
N ILE A 35 13.56 -2.43 11.40
CA ILE A 35 12.56 -3.51 11.36
C ILE A 35 11.69 -3.41 10.10
N MET A 36 11.18 -2.21 9.80
CA MET A 36 10.34 -1.97 8.63
C MET A 36 11.08 -2.22 7.31
N SER A 37 12.39 -2.04 7.26
CA SER A 37 13.18 -2.23 6.03
C SER A 37 13.21 -3.70 5.57
N TYR A 38 13.01 -4.64 6.49
CA TYR A 38 12.89 -6.08 6.20
C TYR A 38 11.51 -6.52 5.72
N LEU A 39 10.49 -5.65 5.84
CA LEU A 39 9.13 -5.97 5.42
C LEU A 39 8.99 -5.95 3.88
N GLN A 40 8.05 -6.72 3.35
CA GLN A 40 7.70 -6.62 1.94
C GLN A 40 6.96 -5.30 1.67
N PRO A 41 7.04 -4.73 0.45
CA PRO A 41 6.40 -3.46 0.15
C PRO A 41 4.88 -3.46 0.39
N ALA A 42 4.22 -4.59 0.15
CA ALA A 42 2.79 -4.77 0.41
C ALA A 42 2.45 -4.68 1.92
N ASP A 43 3.33 -5.18 2.77
CA ASP A 43 3.17 -5.14 4.23
C ASP A 43 3.33 -3.71 4.74
N LEU A 44 4.26 -2.93 4.18
CA LEU A 44 4.44 -1.52 4.52
C LEU A 44 3.19 -0.68 4.20
N ILE A 45 2.52 -0.95 3.08
CA ILE A 45 1.24 -0.30 2.78
C ILE A 45 0.21 -0.68 3.84
N SER A 46 0.11 -1.97 4.15
CA SER A 46 -0.85 -2.47 5.12
C SER A 46 -0.61 -1.85 6.50
N LEU A 47 0.65 -1.77 6.93
CA LEU A 47 1.08 -1.15 8.18
C LEU A 47 0.79 0.35 8.21
N SER A 48 0.96 1.06 7.09
CA SER A 48 0.58 2.48 6.98
C SER A 48 -0.93 2.73 7.17
N ARG A 49 -1.76 1.69 7.03
CA ARG A 49 -3.23 1.77 7.15
C ARG A 49 -3.75 1.29 8.50
N THR A 50 -2.95 0.62 9.33
CA THR A 50 -3.39 0.09 10.62
C THR A 50 -3.45 1.14 11.72
N SER A 51 -2.59 2.17 11.68
CA SER A 51 -2.60 3.25 12.66
C SER A 51 -2.19 4.59 12.08
N ARG A 52 -2.71 5.67 12.69
CA ARG A 52 -2.36 7.05 12.32
C ARG A 52 -0.87 7.35 12.49
N ARG A 53 -0.25 6.87 13.57
CA ARG A 53 1.19 7.05 13.82
C ARG A 53 2.03 6.35 12.75
N MET A 54 1.72 5.09 12.41
CA MET A 54 2.45 4.38 11.36
C MET A 54 2.27 5.08 10.01
N ARG A 55 1.08 5.58 9.71
CA ARG A 55 0.85 6.42 8.52
C ARG A 55 1.75 7.66 8.50
N GLU A 56 1.80 8.40 9.59
CA GLU A 56 2.61 9.62 9.71
C GLU A 56 4.10 9.31 9.55
N VAL A 57 4.58 8.24 10.19
CA VAL A 57 5.98 7.79 10.12
C VAL A 57 6.33 7.30 8.70
N LEU A 58 5.56 6.37 8.13
CA LEU A 58 5.84 5.74 6.83
C LEU A 58 5.57 6.66 5.64
N LEU A 59 4.77 7.72 5.76
CA LEU A 59 4.58 8.68 4.68
C LEU A 59 5.46 9.93 4.83
N SER A 60 6.28 9.99 5.88
CA SER A 60 7.25 11.06 6.06
C SER A 60 8.50 10.86 5.19
N LYS A 61 9.23 11.94 4.91
CA LYS A 61 10.47 11.90 4.12
C LYS A 61 11.58 11.07 4.77
N SER A 62 11.60 10.93 6.10
CA SER A 62 12.62 10.16 6.81
C SER A 62 12.51 8.66 6.55
N SER A 63 11.33 8.16 6.22
CA SER A 63 11.10 6.75 5.88
C SER A 63 11.53 6.37 4.44
N ARG A 64 12.03 7.32 3.63
CA ARG A 64 12.38 7.05 2.23
C ARG A 64 13.33 5.86 2.06
N LEU A 65 14.32 5.74 2.94
CA LEU A 65 15.28 4.64 2.89
C LEU A 65 14.58 3.29 3.12
N VAL A 66 13.63 3.23 4.06
CA VAL A 66 12.84 2.03 4.36
C VAL A 66 12.12 1.53 3.10
N TRP A 67 11.44 2.42 2.37
CA TRP A 67 10.75 2.05 1.14
C TRP A 67 11.70 1.59 0.05
N ARG A 68 12.85 2.26 -0.12
CA ARG A 68 13.87 1.86 -1.11
C ARG A 68 14.44 0.49 -0.80
N THR A 69 14.81 0.23 0.46
CA THR A 69 15.33 -1.07 0.89
C THR A 69 14.28 -2.16 0.69
N SER A 70 13.05 -1.92 1.13
CA SER A 70 11.94 -2.87 0.94
C SER A 70 11.67 -3.17 -0.54
N LEU A 71 11.69 -2.15 -1.42
CA LEU A 71 11.57 -2.33 -2.87
C LEU A 71 12.73 -3.15 -3.45
N SER A 72 13.96 -2.91 -3.00
CA SER A 72 15.15 -3.62 -3.49
C SER A 72 15.15 -5.12 -3.15
N ASN A 73 14.38 -5.53 -2.15
CA ASN A 73 14.20 -6.92 -1.77
C ASN A 73 13.29 -7.70 -2.75
N VAL A 74 12.56 -7.02 -3.62
CA VAL A 74 11.65 -7.65 -4.60
C VAL A 74 12.36 -7.88 -5.93
N ARG A 75 12.60 -9.15 -6.27
CA ARG A 75 13.22 -9.52 -7.56
C ARG A 75 12.30 -9.21 -8.75
N GLY A 76 12.87 -8.64 -9.80
CA GLY A 76 12.18 -8.37 -11.07
C GLY A 76 11.24 -7.16 -11.06
N LEU A 77 11.25 -6.36 -10.00
CA LEU A 77 10.47 -5.13 -9.93
C LEU A 77 11.18 -4.00 -10.71
N PRO A 78 10.47 -3.21 -11.54
CA PRO A 78 11.06 -2.03 -12.15
C PRO A 78 11.46 -1.01 -11.09
N ALA A 79 12.48 -0.20 -11.40
CA ALA A 79 12.85 0.92 -10.55
C ALA A 79 11.68 1.90 -10.39
N CYS A 80 11.57 2.51 -9.21
CA CYS A 80 10.59 3.57 -8.97
C CYS A 80 10.83 4.72 -9.98
N PRO A 81 9.80 5.15 -10.73
CA PRO A 81 9.89 6.31 -11.60
C PRO A 81 10.34 7.57 -10.85
N ILE A 82 11.10 8.44 -11.52
CA ILE A 82 11.65 9.66 -10.91
C ILE A 82 10.58 10.69 -10.55
N ASP A 83 9.45 10.66 -11.25
CA ASP A 83 8.27 11.50 -11.04
C ASP A 83 7.39 11.01 -9.88
N MET A 84 7.77 9.93 -9.20
CA MET A 84 6.94 9.28 -8.19
C MET A 84 7.67 9.04 -6.88
N ALA A 85 6.97 9.25 -5.77
CA ALA A 85 7.49 8.86 -4.45
C ALA A 85 7.38 7.34 -4.25
N GLU A 86 8.34 6.74 -3.55
CA GLU A 86 8.39 5.29 -3.34
C GLU A 86 7.10 4.71 -2.71
N PRO A 87 6.46 5.35 -1.70
CA PRO A 87 5.18 4.86 -1.16
C PRO A 87 4.04 4.87 -2.19
N GLN A 88 4.04 5.84 -3.10
CA GLN A 88 3.02 5.94 -4.17
C GLN A 88 3.23 4.82 -5.19
N PHE A 89 4.47 4.56 -5.58
CA PHE A 89 4.83 3.48 -6.49
C PHE A 89 4.49 2.11 -5.92
N VAL A 90 4.83 1.90 -4.66
CA VAL A 90 4.47 0.69 -3.92
C VAL A 90 2.95 0.52 -3.87
N ASN A 91 2.20 1.59 -3.54
CA ASN A 91 0.73 1.54 -3.54
C ASN A 91 0.11 1.32 -4.93
N LEU A 92 0.76 1.80 -6.00
CA LEU A 92 0.32 1.55 -7.38
C LEU A 92 0.43 0.05 -7.71
N ILE A 93 1.58 -0.56 -7.42
CA ILE A 93 1.87 -1.96 -7.75
C ILE A 93 1.13 -2.92 -6.83
N PHE A 94 1.29 -2.77 -5.51
CA PHE A 94 0.84 -3.74 -4.51
C PHE A 94 -0.49 -3.38 -3.84
N GLY A 95 -0.96 -2.13 -3.99
CA GLY A 95 -2.24 -1.72 -3.44
C GLY A 95 -3.42 -2.42 -4.11
N GLN A 96 -4.56 -2.49 -3.41
CA GLN A 96 -5.78 -3.12 -3.93
C GLN A 96 -7.00 -2.18 -3.90
N ASN A 97 -6.76 -0.91 -3.59
CA ASN A 97 -7.80 0.09 -3.40
C ASN A 97 -7.77 1.11 -4.53
N CYS A 98 -8.94 1.58 -4.94
CA CYS A 98 -9.06 2.80 -5.72
C CYS A 98 -8.39 3.94 -4.97
N GLN A 99 -7.46 4.65 -5.62
CA GLN A 99 -6.75 5.78 -5.00
C GLN A 99 -7.66 7.00 -4.77
N PHE A 100 -8.79 7.09 -5.49
CA PHE A 100 -9.72 8.22 -5.40
C PHE A 100 -10.84 7.98 -4.38
N CYS A 101 -11.49 6.82 -4.41
CA CYS A 101 -12.65 6.53 -3.55
C CYS A 101 -12.40 5.46 -2.48
N GLY A 102 -11.21 4.85 -2.44
CA GLY A 102 -10.88 3.81 -1.46
C GLY A 102 -11.49 2.44 -1.70
N LYS A 103 -12.36 2.27 -2.71
CA LYS A 103 -13.01 0.98 -3.04
C LYS A 103 -11.96 -0.13 -3.18
N SER A 104 -12.10 -1.20 -2.39
CA SER A 104 -11.22 -2.38 -2.43
C SER A 104 -11.48 -3.27 -3.64
N GLY A 105 -10.53 -4.17 -3.94
CA GLY A 105 -10.66 -5.16 -5.02
C GLY A 105 -10.45 -4.59 -6.41
N VAL A 106 -9.84 -3.40 -6.53
CA VAL A 106 -9.53 -2.79 -7.83
C VAL A 106 -8.25 -3.42 -8.35
N LYS A 107 -8.36 -4.17 -9.46
CA LYS A 107 -7.21 -4.81 -10.11
C LYS A 107 -6.58 -3.93 -11.19
N ASP A 108 -7.37 -3.05 -11.78
CA ASP A 108 -6.97 -2.24 -12.92
C ASP A 108 -5.98 -1.14 -12.53
N ILE A 109 -4.84 -1.11 -13.22
CA ILE A 109 -3.79 -0.11 -13.10
C ILE A 109 -3.73 0.65 -14.42
N TYR A 110 -3.85 1.97 -14.35
CA TYR A 110 -3.66 2.87 -15.48
C TYR A 110 -2.23 3.40 -15.43
N TRP A 111 -1.30 2.69 -16.07
CA TRP A 111 0.13 2.98 -16.00
C TRP A 111 0.50 4.37 -16.50
N THR A 112 -0.10 4.83 -17.60
CA THR A 112 0.11 6.17 -18.17
C THR A 112 -0.29 7.26 -17.18
N CYS A 113 -1.38 7.05 -16.44
CA CYS A 113 -1.89 7.98 -15.44
C CYS A 113 -1.32 7.74 -14.04
N ARG A 114 -0.40 6.77 -13.88
CA ARG A 114 0.20 6.41 -12.59
C ARG A 114 -0.82 6.09 -11.49
N ALA A 115 -2.00 5.58 -11.87
CA ALA A 115 -3.14 5.49 -10.95
C ALA A 115 -3.82 4.12 -10.94
N ARG A 116 -4.26 3.69 -9.74
CA ARG A 116 -5.17 2.55 -9.56
C ARG A 116 -6.57 3.08 -9.31
N CYS A 117 -7.50 2.76 -10.20
CA CYS A 117 -8.79 3.44 -10.24
C CYS A 117 -9.92 2.45 -10.56
N CYS A 118 -11.06 2.56 -9.87
CA CYS A 118 -12.23 1.76 -10.22
C CYS A 118 -12.95 2.37 -11.43
N SER A 119 -13.72 1.57 -12.16
CA SER A 119 -14.45 2.00 -13.36
C SER A 119 -15.31 3.27 -13.17
N ASN A 120 -15.89 3.47 -11.99
CA ASN A 120 -16.66 4.67 -11.67
C ASN A 120 -15.77 5.92 -11.53
N CYS A 121 -14.62 5.77 -10.88
CA CYS A 121 -13.67 6.86 -10.69
C CYS A 121 -12.94 7.21 -11.99
N VAL A 122 -12.72 6.24 -12.88
CA VAL A 122 -12.13 6.51 -14.21
C VAL A 122 -13.03 7.45 -15.00
N LYS A 123 -14.34 7.17 -15.06
CA LYS A 123 -15.30 8.01 -15.80
C LYS A 123 -15.46 9.43 -15.25
N SER A 124 -15.20 9.63 -13.96
CA SER A 124 -15.42 10.91 -13.28
C SER A 124 -14.14 11.71 -13.06
N GLN A 125 -12.99 11.05 -12.94
CA GLN A 125 -11.71 11.65 -12.57
C GLN A 125 -10.69 11.63 -13.72
N CYS A 126 -10.77 10.67 -14.64
CA CYS A 126 -9.85 10.60 -15.77
C CYS A 126 -10.44 11.37 -16.96
N VAL A 127 -10.10 12.65 -17.07
CA VAL A 127 -10.26 13.39 -18.33
C VAL A 127 -9.10 13.01 -19.22
N CYS A 128 -9.36 12.21 -20.26
CA CYS A 128 -8.37 11.92 -21.29
C CYS A 128 -8.12 13.22 -22.07
N HIS A 129 -7.04 13.96 -21.75
CA HIS A 129 -6.52 15.00 -22.64
C HIS A 129 -5.65 14.43 -23.76
N LEU A 130 -5.58 13.10 -23.90
CA LEU A 130 -5.00 12.48 -25.07
C LEU A 130 -5.99 12.67 -26.22
N THR A 131 -5.74 13.70 -27.03
CA THR A 131 -6.13 13.64 -28.44
C THR A 131 -5.60 12.31 -28.94
N TRP A 132 -6.52 11.46 -29.39
CA TRP A 132 -6.20 10.34 -30.25
C TRP A 132 -5.65 10.93 -31.54
N ASP A 133 -4.39 11.36 -31.54
CA ASP A 133 -3.62 11.35 -32.77
C ASP A 133 -3.22 9.90 -32.97
N ASP A 134 -4.08 9.20 -33.71
CA ASP A 134 -3.67 8.05 -34.49
C ASP A 134 -2.41 8.44 -35.26
N SER A 135 -1.25 7.93 -34.84
CA SER A 135 -0.09 7.88 -35.72
C SER A 135 0.63 6.55 -35.51
N PRO A 136 0.63 5.68 -36.53
CA PRO A 136 1.31 4.40 -36.48
C PRO A 136 2.78 4.62 -36.88
N PHE A 137 3.68 4.62 -35.91
CA PHE A 137 5.11 4.32 -36.12
C PHE A 137 5.68 3.59 -34.91
#